data_AF-A0A9D5JV11-F1
#
_entry.id   AF-A0A9D5JV11-F1
#
_cell.length_a   1.000
_cell.length_b   1.000
_cell.length_c   1.000
_cell.angle_alpha   90.00
_cell.angle_beta   90.00
_cell.angle_gamma   90.00
#
_symmetry.space_group_name_H-M   'P 1'
#
loop_
_entity.id
_entity.type
_entity.pdbx_description
1 polymer ?
#
loop_
_entity_poly.entity_id
_entity_poly.type
_entity_poly.pdbx_seq_one_letter_code
_entity_poly.pdbx_strand_id
1 'polypeptide(L)'
;MKIARVSFRLLLIVLCLTAQSLPVRGQHLDVMTHQIEPRVAALRELAFQHDVEKFVQSPQDLQQVLQHELERMYPGDALHILERRLMKFGFIVSPIHIDQLLAQMLSQQIAGYYDPLEKHMVLIQGPVESGSQGMMALLNYLSEWLLEIRGLSLENVLLAHELTHVLQDQHFDLLSLPLEDLDQEDAATAALALVEGDAMLVMIDYMLHPQGLTALHVPDISDSLHFWTESPLLRGFGLFQTMPRYLLDNLL
;
A
#
# COMPACT_ATOMS: atom_id res chain seq x y z
N MET A 1 -14.34 2.07 21.47
CA MET A 1 -14.00 2.95 20.34
C MET A 1 -12.48 3.00 20.03
N LYS A 2 -11.72 1.93 20.28
CA LYS A 2 -10.30 1.83 19.87
C LYS A 2 -10.06 0.77 18.78
N ILE A 3 -11.12 0.10 18.32
CA ILE A 3 -10.99 -1.10 17.47
C ILE A 3 -11.17 -0.75 15.99
N ALA A 4 -12.06 0.20 15.67
CA ALA A 4 -12.09 0.89 14.37
C ALA A 4 -10.85 1.78 14.07
N ARG A 5 -9.85 1.77 14.97
CA ARG A 5 -8.59 2.54 14.83
C ARG A 5 -7.42 1.67 14.37
N VAL A 6 -7.66 0.37 14.16
CA VAL A 6 -6.65 -0.60 13.71
C VAL A 6 -6.57 -0.61 12.18
N SER A 7 -7.69 -0.46 11.46
CA SER A 7 -7.78 -0.40 9.98
C SER A 7 -6.79 0.55 9.33
N PHE A 8 -6.80 1.81 9.79
CA PHE A 8 -6.09 2.91 9.13
C PHE A 8 -4.60 2.96 9.50
N ARG A 9 -4.24 2.35 10.65
CA ARG A 9 -2.86 2.22 11.12
C ARG A 9 -2.02 1.23 10.30
N LEU A 10 -2.65 0.38 9.49
CA LEU A 10 -1.94 -0.62 8.69
C LEU A 10 -1.56 -0.09 7.29
N LEU A 11 -2.21 0.97 6.81
CA LEU A 11 -1.77 1.72 5.61
C LEU A 11 -0.50 2.54 5.89
N LEU A 12 -0.32 3.02 7.14
CA LEU A 12 0.92 3.68 7.62
C LEU A 12 2.17 2.82 7.46
N ILE A 13 2.02 1.49 7.44
CA ILE A 13 3.14 0.54 7.53
C ILE A 13 3.83 0.36 6.17
N VAL A 14 3.20 0.76 5.07
CA VAL A 14 3.85 0.71 3.75
C VAL A 14 5.06 1.67 3.73
N LEU A 15 5.05 2.73 4.53
CA LEU A 15 6.03 3.81 4.45
C LEU A 15 7.19 3.74 5.47
N CYS A 16 7.45 2.62 6.15
CA CYS A 16 8.54 2.52 7.15
C CYS A 16 8.85 1.05 7.46
N LEU A 17 9.40 0.32 6.50
CA LEU A 17 9.66 -1.12 6.61
C LEU A 17 11.16 -1.39 6.71
N THR A 18 11.66 -1.53 7.93
CA THR A 18 13.06 -1.95 8.15
C THR A 18 13.23 -3.45 7.86
N ALA A 19 13.69 -3.81 6.65
CA ALA A 19 13.88 -5.21 6.26
C ALA A 19 15.28 -5.76 6.63
N GLN A 20 15.33 -6.88 7.39
CA GLN A 20 16.55 -7.64 7.68
C GLN A 20 16.83 -8.81 6.70
N SER A 21 15.93 -9.09 5.75
CA SER A 21 16.22 -10.00 4.63
C SER A 21 16.96 -9.22 3.54
N LEU A 22 18.16 -9.68 3.15
CA LEU A 22 18.99 -8.99 2.15
C LEU A 22 18.20 -8.81 0.86
N PRO A 23 17.78 -7.58 0.53
CA PRO A 23 16.98 -7.37 -0.66
C PRO A 23 17.84 -7.62 -1.90
N VAL A 24 17.28 -8.30 -2.90
CA VAL A 24 17.99 -8.53 -4.17
C VAL A 24 17.88 -7.27 -5.00
N ARG A 25 19.01 -6.70 -5.42
CA ARG A 25 19.03 -5.53 -6.30
C ARG A 25 18.28 -5.84 -7.59
N GLY A 26 17.23 -5.07 -7.85
CA GLY A 26 16.37 -5.26 -9.02
C GLY A 26 16.92 -4.59 -10.26
N GLN A 27 17.91 -5.16 -10.95
CA GLN A 27 18.45 -4.55 -12.18
C GLN A 27 17.38 -4.30 -13.26
N HIS A 28 16.35 -5.14 -13.31
CA HIS A 28 15.18 -4.93 -14.18
C HIS A 28 14.33 -3.73 -13.71
N LEU A 29 14.23 -3.52 -12.39
CA LEU A 29 13.50 -2.42 -11.78
C LEU A 29 14.14 -1.07 -12.10
N ASP A 30 15.48 -1.01 -12.12
CA ASP A 30 16.24 0.16 -12.58
C ASP A 30 15.84 0.57 -14.02
N VAL A 31 15.72 -0.41 -14.92
CA VAL A 31 15.34 -0.16 -16.32
C VAL A 31 13.89 0.33 -16.43
N MET A 32 12.97 -0.28 -15.69
CA MET A 32 11.56 0.11 -15.69
C MET A 32 11.36 1.52 -15.16
N THR A 33 11.93 1.81 -13.99
CA THR A 33 11.81 3.12 -13.34
C THR A 33 12.41 4.25 -14.18
N HIS A 34 13.52 4.03 -14.90
CA HIS A 34 14.09 5.02 -15.81
C HIS A 34 13.12 5.46 -16.93
N GLN A 35 12.15 4.62 -17.31
CA GLN A 35 11.12 4.99 -18.29
C GLN A 35 9.95 5.77 -17.67
N ILE A 36 9.73 5.61 -16.37
CA ILE A 36 8.56 6.13 -15.63
C ILE A 36 8.90 7.46 -14.95
N GLU A 37 10.10 7.57 -14.38
CA GLU A 37 10.60 8.74 -13.66
C GLU A 37 10.38 10.07 -14.42
N PRO A 38 10.72 10.22 -15.72
CA PRO A 38 10.51 11.49 -16.42
C PRO A 38 9.04 11.89 -16.50
N ARG A 39 8.13 10.90 -16.56
CA ARG A 39 6.69 11.14 -16.66
C ARG A 39 6.12 11.54 -15.30
N VAL A 40 6.51 10.84 -14.24
CA VAL A 40 6.13 11.19 -12.86
C VAL A 40 6.67 12.58 -12.49
N ALA A 41 7.94 12.86 -12.82
CA ALA A 41 8.55 14.18 -12.63
C ALA A 41 7.78 15.29 -13.36
N ALA A 42 7.37 15.05 -14.61
CA ALA A 42 6.57 16.00 -15.38
C ALA A 42 5.16 16.21 -14.80
N LEU A 43 4.48 15.14 -14.37
CA LEU A 43 3.16 15.21 -13.74
C LEU A 43 3.18 15.98 -12.42
N ARG A 44 4.27 15.84 -11.66
CA ARG A 44 4.48 16.51 -10.38
C ARG A 44 5.07 17.91 -10.50
N GLU A 45 5.63 18.24 -11.66
CA GLU A 45 6.49 19.42 -11.83
C GLU A 45 7.68 19.46 -10.83
N LEU A 46 8.18 18.27 -10.44
CA LEU A 46 9.28 18.08 -9.51
C LEU A 46 10.37 17.21 -10.15
N ALA A 47 11.64 17.57 -9.97
CA ALA A 47 12.77 16.78 -10.45
C ALA A 47 13.27 15.81 -9.38
N PHE A 48 13.65 14.58 -9.76
CA PHE A 48 14.39 13.70 -8.87
C PHE A 48 15.75 14.32 -8.53
N GLN A 49 16.06 14.43 -7.24
CA GLN A 49 17.27 15.07 -6.75
C GLN A 49 18.46 14.09 -6.70
N HIS A 50 18.17 12.82 -6.39
CA HIS A 50 19.13 11.73 -6.37
C HIS A 50 18.45 10.41 -6.71
N ASP A 51 19.24 9.42 -7.12
CA ASP A 51 18.75 8.07 -7.33
C ASP A 51 18.39 7.41 -5.98
N VAL A 52 17.47 6.45 -6.04
CA VAL A 52 17.02 5.64 -4.90
C VAL A 52 17.37 4.19 -5.18
N GLU A 53 17.84 3.47 -4.15
CA GLU A 53 18.14 2.05 -4.29
C GLU A 53 16.85 1.24 -4.45
N LYS A 54 16.88 0.28 -5.37
CA LYS A 54 15.69 -0.45 -5.84
C LYS A 54 15.86 -1.94 -5.62
N PHE A 55 14.89 -2.51 -4.94
CA PHE A 55 14.95 -3.85 -4.41
C PHE A 55 13.73 -4.67 -4.81
N VAL A 56 13.91 -5.99 -4.84
CA VAL A 56 12.82 -6.95 -5.03
C VAL A 56 12.78 -7.88 -3.83
N GLN A 57 11.59 -8.10 -3.29
CA GLN A 57 11.32 -9.01 -2.18
C GLN A 57 10.17 -9.96 -2.52
N SER A 58 10.13 -11.12 -1.87
CA SER A 58 8.97 -12.01 -1.96
C SER A 58 7.88 -11.61 -0.96
N PRO A 59 6.61 -12.01 -1.18
CA PRO A 59 5.55 -11.83 -0.19
C PRO A 59 5.88 -12.46 1.17
N GLN A 60 6.69 -13.53 1.19
CA GLN A 60 7.15 -14.19 2.41
C GLN A 60 8.17 -13.33 3.16
N ASP A 61 9.09 -12.68 2.45
CA ASP A 61 10.04 -11.74 3.05
C ASP A 61 9.27 -10.57 3.68
N LEU A 62 8.34 -9.98 2.93
CA LEU A 62 7.49 -8.90 3.42
C LEU A 62 6.68 -9.31 4.65
N GLN A 63 6.14 -10.53 4.69
CA GLN A 63 5.42 -11.03 5.87
C GLN A 63 6.28 -10.99 7.13
N GLN A 64 7.58 -11.34 7.04
CA GLN A 64 8.49 -11.29 8.18
C GLN A 64 8.77 -9.86 8.62
N VAL A 65 8.95 -8.93 7.68
CA VAL A 65 9.14 -7.51 8.00
C VAL A 65 7.90 -6.96 8.70
N LEU A 66 6.70 -7.25 8.18
CA LEU A 66 5.44 -6.83 8.78
C LEU A 66 5.22 -7.39 10.18
N GLN A 67 5.66 -8.62 10.46
CA GLN A 67 5.61 -9.18 11.81
C GLN A 67 6.46 -8.35 12.78
N HIS A 68 7.68 -7.98 12.37
CA HIS A 68 8.55 -7.15 13.20
C HIS A 68 7.96 -5.75 13.47
N GLU A 69 7.39 -5.12 12.45
CA GLU A 69 6.75 -3.81 12.59
C GLU A 69 5.49 -3.87 13.46
N LEU A 70 4.69 -4.94 13.35
CA LEU A 70 3.55 -5.16 14.24
C LEU A 70 3.99 -5.31 15.70
N GLU A 71 5.11 -5.99 15.97
CA GLU A 71 5.69 -6.08 17.32
C GLU A 71 6.17 -4.71 17.84
N ARG A 72 6.76 -3.88 16.97
CA ARG A 72 7.17 -2.49 17.30
C ARG A 72 5.97 -1.63 17.67
N MET A 73 4.90 -1.69 16.87
CA MET A 73 3.69 -0.89 17.06
C MET A 73 2.81 -1.36 18.22
N TYR A 74 2.79 -2.67 18.46
CA TYR A 74 1.98 -3.32 19.49
C TYR A 74 2.87 -4.15 20.43
N PRO A 75 3.75 -3.50 21.22
CA PRO A 75 4.74 -4.20 22.02
C PRO A 75 4.11 -5.07 23.12
N GLY A 76 4.76 -6.19 23.39
CA GLY A 76 4.36 -7.15 24.44
C GLY A 76 3.04 -7.86 24.13
N ASP A 77 2.19 -8.04 25.14
CA ASP A 77 0.96 -8.83 25.01
C ASP A 77 -0.22 -8.05 24.40
N ALA A 78 -0.01 -6.89 23.76
CA ALA A 78 -1.09 -6.01 23.35
C ALA A 78 -2.10 -6.71 22.41
N LEU A 79 -1.62 -7.37 21.35
CA LEU A 79 -2.45 -8.10 20.40
C LEU A 79 -3.08 -9.37 21.02
N HIS A 80 -2.35 -10.08 21.89
CA HIS A 80 -2.91 -11.22 22.65
C HIS A 80 -4.00 -10.80 23.65
N ILE A 81 -3.88 -9.62 24.26
CA ILE A 81 -4.92 -9.06 25.14
C ILE A 81 -6.14 -8.66 24.31
N LEU A 82 -5.95 -8.07 23.13
CA LEU A 82 -7.04 -7.77 22.21
C LEU A 82 -7.77 -9.05 21.81
N GLU A 83 -7.05 -10.09 21.39
CA GLU A 83 -7.61 -11.38 21.02
C GLU A 83 -8.45 -11.99 22.15
N ARG A 84 -7.93 -12.03 23.38
CA ARG A 84 -8.66 -12.52 24.55
C ARG A 84 -9.94 -11.71 24.83
N ARG A 85 -9.91 -10.40 24.61
CA ARG A 85 -11.10 -9.55 24.73
C ARG A 85 -12.13 -9.89 23.66
N LEU A 86 -11.70 -10.03 22.40
CA LEU A 86 -12.59 -10.40 21.29
C LEU A 86 -13.24 -11.77 21.53
N MET A 87 -12.49 -12.74 22.05
CA MET A 87 -13.03 -14.04 22.47
C MET A 87 -14.07 -13.90 23.59
N LYS A 88 -13.77 -13.11 24.62
CA LYS A 88 -14.67 -12.94 25.77
C LYS A 88 -16.01 -12.30 25.41
N PHE A 89 -16.01 -11.39 24.43
CA PHE A 89 -17.23 -10.77 23.91
C PHE A 89 -17.90 -11.58 22.79
N GLY A 90 -17.34 -12.73 22.40
CA GLY A 90 -17.90 -13.59 21.36
C GLY A 90 -17.74 -13.06 19.94
N PHE A 91 -16.87 -12.08 19.71
CA PHE A 91 -16.57 -11.56 18.37
C PHE A 91 -15.73 -12.54 17.53
N ILE A 92 -14.94 -13.37 18.21
CA ILE A 92 -14.22 -14.50 17.62
C ILE A 92 -14.44 -15.73 18.52
N VAL A 93 -14.55 -16.92 17.92
CA VAL A 93 -14.93 -18.16 18.63
C VAL A 93 -13.74 -19.07 18.94
N SER A 94 -12.57 -18.77 18.37
CA SER A 94 -11.30 -19.45 18.61
C SER A 94 -10.17 -18.42 18.55
N PRO A 95 -8.99 -18.72 19.12
CA PRO A 95 -7.77 -17.95 18.85
C PRO A 95 -7.49 -17.93 17.34
N ILE A 96 -6.96 -16.80 16.86
CA ILE A 96 -6.72 -16.53 15.44
C ILE A 96 -5.31 -15.99 15.16
N HIS A 97 -4.52 -15.69 16.21
CA HIS A 97 -3.17 -15.11 16.11
C HIS A 97 -3.19 -13.83 15.26
N ILE A 98 -3.77 -12.76 15.82
CA ILE A 98 -4.02 -11.48 15.13
C ILE A 98 -2.77 -10.93 14.42
N ASP A 99 -1.62 -11.01 15.07
CA ASP A 99 -0.30 -10.65 14.52
C ASP A 99 0.01 -11.39 13.21
N GLN A 100 -0.10 -12.72 13.21
CA GLN A 100 0.17 -13.56 12.05
C GLN A 100 -0.85 -13.32 10.94
N LEU A 101 -2.13 -13.18 11.31
CA LEU A 101 -3.22 -12.91 10.39
C LEU A 101 -3.04 -11.56 9.69
N LEU A 102 -2.71 -10.51 10.44
CA LEU A 102 -2.48 -9.17 9.89
C LEU A 102 -1.26 -9.14 8.98
N ALA A 103 -0.13 -9.70 9.40
CA ALA A 103 1.07 -9.76 8.58
C ALA A 103 0.85 -10.53 7.27
N GLN A 104 0.14 -11.67 7.34
CA GLN A 104 -0.20 -12.47 6.15
C GLN A 104 -1.14 -11.71 5.20
N MET A 105 -2.12 -10.99 5.74
CA MET A 105 -3.04 -10.21 4.92
C MET A 105 -2.35 -9.04 4.23
N LEU A 106 -1.59 -8.26 4.98
CA LEU A 106 -0.88 -7.11 4.43
C LEU A 106 0.17 -7.51 3.40
N SER A 107 0.92 -8.60 3.65
CA SER A 107 1.93 -9.06 2.68
C SER A 107 1.32 -9.53 1.35
N GLN A 108 0.02 -9.81 1.35
CA GLN A 108 -0.73 -10.11 0.14
C GLN A 108 -1.29 -8.86 -0.54
N GLN A 109 -1.46 -7.74 0.17
CA GLN A 109 -2.06 -6.52 -0.39
C GLN A 109 -1.02 -5.53 -0.94
N ILE A 110 0.18 -5.57 -0.40
CA ILE A 110 1.27 -4.65 -0.76
C ILE A 110 1.99 -5.21 -1.99
N ALA A 111 1.94 -4.47 -3.09
CA ALA A 111 2.65 -4.81 -4.32
C ALA A 111 4.03 -4.14 -4.41
N GLY A 112 4.26 -3.07 -3.65
CA GLY A 112 5.52 -2.35 -3.54
C GLY A 112 5.41 -1.29 -2.45
N TYR A 113 6.55 -0.70 -2.09
CA TYR A 113 6.63 0.39 -1.13
C TYR A 113 7.91 1.22 -1.27
N TYR A 114 7.87 2.47 -0.83
CA TYR A 114 9.04 3.31 -0.58
C TYR A 114 9.27 3.49 0.91
N ASP A 115 10.52 3.27 1.35
CA ASP A 115 10.96 3.50 2.72
C ASP A 115 11.69 4.86 2.81
N PRO A 116 11.12 5.88 3.48
CA PRO A 116 11.71 7.20 3.70
C PRO A 116 12.74 7.20 4.84
N LEU A 117 12.85 6.16 5.68
CA LEU A 117 13.92 6.03 6.68
C LEU A 117 15.20 5.52 6.03
N GLU A 118 15.10 4.40 5.31
CA GLU A 118 16.22 3.73 4.64
C GLU A 118 16.47 4.27 3.22
N LYS A 119 15.59 5.15 2.72
CA LYS A 119 15.66 5.82 1.41
C LYS A 119 15.79 4.82 0.24
N HIS A 120 15.00 3.76 0.27
CA HIS A 120 14.97 2.75 -0.78
C HIS A 120 13.54 2.40 -1.21
N MET A 121 13.40 1.83 -2.39
CA MET A 121 12.13 1.35 -2.92
C MET A 121 12.16 -0.17 -3.07
N VAL A 122 11.09 -0.84 -2.69
CA VAL A 122 10.94 -2.28 -2.77
C VAL A 122 9.73 -2.64 -3.61
N LEU A 123 9.89 -3.55 -4.56
CA LEU A 123 8.79 -4.17 -5.28
C LEU A 123 8.60 -5.62 -4.80
N ILE A 124 7.35 -6.01 -4.56
CA ILE A 124 7.01 -7.36 -4.14
C ILE A 124 6.75 -8.23 -5.36
N GLN A 125 7.57 -9.25 -5.56
CA GLN A 125 7.43 -10.22 -6.64
C GLN A 125 7.20 -11.62 -6.06
N GLY A 126 6.08 -12.25 -6.44
CA GLY A 126 5.73 -13.59 -6.00
C GLY A 126 4.97 -14.37 -7.08
N PRO A 127 4.77 -15.69 -6.89
CA PRO A 127 3.93 -16.49 -7.77
C PRO A 127 2.54 -15.87 -7.89
N VAL A 128 1.89 -16.04 -9.05
CA VAL A 128 0.56 -15.48 -9.33
C VAL A 128 -0.43 -15.78 -8.20
N GLU A 129 -0.33 -16.92 -7.52
CA GLU A 129 -1.20 -17.36 -6.41
C GLU A 129 -1.06 -16.55 -5.10
N SER A 130 -0.08 -15.64 -4.99
CA SER A 130 0.08 -14.73 -3.85
C SER A 130 -0.85 -13.51 -4.01
N GLY A 131 -1.62 -13.19 -2.97
CA GLY A 131 -2.82 -12.32 -3.00
C GLY A 131 -2.70 -10.87 -3.50
N SER A 132 -1.55 -10.48 -4.05
CA SER A 132 -1.39 -9.26 -4.87
C SER A 132 -2.40 -9.22 -6.03
N GLN A 133 -2.99 -10.38 -6.36
CA GLN A 133 -4.12 -10.55 -7.28
C GLN A 133 -5.32 -9.62 -7.04
N GLY A 134 -5.61 -9.09 -5.85
CA GLY A 134 -6.86 -8.31 -5.68
C GLY A 134 -6.90 -7.00 -6.44
N MET A 135 -5.81 -6.25 -6.37
CA MET A 135 -5.60 -5.08 -7.22
C MET A 135 -5.26 -5.51 -8.65
N MET A 136 -4.52 -6.60 -8.84
CA MET A 136 -4.10 -7.06 -10.18
C MET A 136 -5.24 -7.62 -11.04
N ALA A 137 -6.21 -8.30 -10.44
CA ALA A 137 -7.40 -8.82 -11.11
C ALA A 137 -8.42 -7.71 -11.37
N LEU A 138 -8.50 -6.70 -10.49
CA LEU A 138 -9.26 -5.48 -10.75
C LEU A 138 -8.67 -4.71 -11.94
N LEU A 139 -7.36 -4.48 -11.96
CA LEU A 139 -6.71 -3.74 -13.04
C LEU A 139 -6.67 -4.55 -14.33
N ASN A 140 -6.64 -5.89 -14.27
CA ASN A 140 -6.91 -6.75 -15.42
C ASN A 140 -8.38 -6.68 -15.89
N TYR A 141 -9.35 -6.66 -14.98
CA TYR A 141 -10.77 -6.48 -15.33
C TYR A 141 -11.04 -5.09 -15.93
N LEU A 142 -10.38 -4.05 -15.40
CA LEU A 142 -10.34 -2.72 -16.00
C LEU A 142 -9.58 -2.74 -17.33
N SER A 143 -8.53 -3.56 -17.48
CA SER A 143 -7.80 -3.75 -18.74
C SER A 143 -8.65 -4.39 -19.83
N GLU A 144 -9.62 -5.24 -19.48
CA GLU A 144 -10.61 -5.79 -20.43
C GLU A 144 -11.61 -4.71 -20.90
N TRP A 145 -11.85 -3.65 -20.10
CA TRP A 145 -12.58 -2.44 -20.51
C TRP A 145 -11.66 -1.38 -21.18
N LEU A 146 -10.37 -1.36 -20.85
CA LEU A 146 -9.27 -0.51 -21.36
C LEU A 146 -8.41 -1.25 -22.40
N LEU A 147 -9.01 -2.14 -23.19
CA LEU A 147 -8.35 -2.94 -24.23
C LEU A 147 -7.98 -2.06 -25.45
N GLU A 148 -7.07 -1.09 -25.26
CA GLU A 148 -6.26 -0.46 -26.31
C GLU A 148 -5.16 0.51 -25.81
N ILE A 149 -4.87 0.60 -24.51
CA ILE A 149 -3.75 1.48 -24.08
C ILE A 149 -2.41 0.80 -24.34
N ARG A 150 -1.86 1.03 -25.53
CA ARG A 150 -0.54 0.55 -25.94
C ARG A 150 0.55 1.05 -24.97
N GLY A 151 0.95 0.21 -24.01
CA GLY A 151 2.16 0.40 -23.20
C GLY A 151 1.97 0.66 -21.69
N LEU A 152 0.75 0.57 -21.14
CA LEU A 152 0.56 0.56 -19.68
C LEU A 152 0.62 -0.88 -19.15
N SER A 153 1.65 -1.19 -18.35
CA SER A 153 1.66 -2.36 -17.49
C SER A 153 1.24 -1.96 -16.08
N LEU A 154 0.68 -2.91 -15.34
CA LEU A 154 0.31 -2.70 -13.94
C LEU A 154 1.53 -2.34 -13.07
N GLU A 155 2.65 -3.01 -13.31
CA GLU A 155 3.91 -2.69 -12.66
C GLU A 155 4.30 -1.22 -12.91
N ASN A 156 4.09 -0.68 -14.11
CA ASN A 156 4.40 0.73 -14.39
C ASN A 156 3.49 1.70 -13.61
N VAL A 157 2.22 1.33 -13.40
CA VAL A 157 1.26 2.14 -12.64
C VAL A 157 1.63 2.14 -11.16
N LEU A 158 1.96 0.97 -10.60
CA LEU A 158 2.43 0.84 -9.22
C LEU A 158 3.75 1.59 -9.00
N LEU A 159 4.71 1.46 -9.93
CA LEU A 159 5.95 2.21 -9.85
C LEU A 159 5.74 3.71 -9.95
N ALA A 160 4.73 4.19 -10.70
CA ALA A 160 4.40 5.61 -10.71
C ALA A 160 3.90 6.10 -9.34
N HIS A 161 3.15 5.28 -8.60
CA HIS A 161 2.76 5.54 -7.21
C HIS A 161 3.98 5.65 -6.30
N GLU A 162 4.83 4.61 -6.28
CA GLU A 162 6.00 4.58 -5.39
C GLU A 162 7.06 5.64 -5.74
N LEU A 163 7.26 5.93 -7.03
CA LEU A 163 8.14 7.04 -7.46
C LEU A 163 7.59 8.41 -7.05
N THR A 164 6.27 8.53 -6.83
CA THR A 164 5.70 9.74 -6.27
C THR A 164 6.08 9.89 -4.80
N HIS A 165 6.06 8.81 -4.02
CA HIS A 165 6.56 8.81 -2.64
C HIS A 165 8.03 9.21 -2.56
N VAL A 166 8.86 8.73 -3.50
CA VAL A 166 10.26 9.18 -3.64
C VAL A 166 10.35 10.70 -3.84
N LEU A 167 9.57 11.27 -4.77
CA LEU A 167 9.57 12.73 -5.00
C LEU A 167 9.06 13.50 -3.80
N GLN A 168 8.02 13.00 -3.14
CA GLN A 168 7.48 13.65 -1.95
C GLN A 168 8.54 13.72 -0.84
N ASP A 169 9.27 12.63 -0.60
CA ASP A 169 10.33 12.61 0.40
C ASP A 169 11.52 13.51 0.04
N GLN A 170 11.97 13.48 -1.22
CA GLN A 170 13.09 14.32 -1.67
C GLN A 170 12.79 15.82 -1.58
N HIS A 171 11.53 16.24 -1.75
CA HIS A 171 11.16 17.66 -1.76
C HIS A 171 10.54 18.16 -0.46
N PHE A 172 9.92 17.28 0.33
CA PHE A 172 9.14 17.68 1.50
C PHE A 172 9.54 16.98 2.80
N ASP A 173 10.50 16.05 2.77
CA ASP A 173 10.97 15.28 3.93
C ASP A 173 9.81 14.61 4.67
N LEU A 174 9.41 13.41 4.23
CA LEU A 174 8.22 12.74 4.77
C LEU A 174 8.36 12.42 6.26
N LEU A 175 9.58 12.25 6.76
CA LEU A 175 9.85 12.03 8.18
C LEU A 175 9.62 13.27 9.05
N SER A 176 9.48 14.46 8.45
CA SER A 176 9.09 15.67 9.17
C SER A 176 7.59 15.74 9.49
N LEU A 177 6.79 14.90 8.83
CA LEU A 177 5.34 14.83 9.02
C LEU A 177 4.98 13.88 10.18
N PRO A 178 3.85 14.10 10.88
CA PRO A 178 3.43 13.28 12.02
C PRO A 178 2.82 11.95 11.58
N LEU A 179 3.40 11.25 10.60
CA LEU A 179 2.84 10.01 10.03
C LEU A 179 2.71 8.92 11.09
N GLU A 180 3.65 8.83 12.03
CA GLU A 180 3.64 7.82 13.10
C GLU A 180 3.21 8.37 14.48
N ASP A 181 2.63 9.57 14.57
CA ASP A 181 2.23 10.14 15.87
C ASP A 181 1.03 9.38 16.46
N LEU A 182 1.34 8.41 17.32
CA LEU A 182 0.37 7.55 17.99
C LEU A 182 -0.48 8.29 19.03
N ASP A 183 -0.04 9.46 19.48
CA ASP A 183 -0.74 10.29 20.46
C ASP A 183 -1.73 11.26 19.78
N GLN A 184 -1.46 11.66 18.53
CA GLN A 184 -2.30 12.56 17.73
C GLN A 184 -2.83 11.90 16.45
N GLU A 185 -3.70 10.91 16.64
CA GLU A 185 -4.24 10.08 15.56
C GLU A 185 -4.90 10.87 14.41
N ASP A 186 -5.63 11.96 14.71
CA ASP A 186 -6.29 12.77 13.68
C ASP A 186 -5.27 13.50 12.80
N ALA A 187 -4.18 13.98 13.38
CA ALA A 187 -3.10 14.65 12.65
C ALA A 187 -2.31 13.68 11.78
N ALA A 188 -1.98 12.49 12.33
CA ALA A 188 -1.34 11.42 11.58
C ALA A 188 -2.21 10.96 10.39
N THR A 189 -3.52 10.79 10.62
CA THR A 189 -4.48 10.41 9.59
C THR A 189 -4.59 11.46 8.48
N ALA A 190 -4.64 12.74 8.85
CA ALA A 190 -4.70 13.84 7.89
C ALA A 190 -3.42 13.93 7.04
N ALA A 191 -2.25 13.79 7.67
CA ALA A 191 -0.96 13.77 6.96
C ALA A 191 -0.88 12.59 5.98
N LEU A 192 -1.29 11.39 6.42
CA LEU A 192 -1.29 10.21 5.56
C LEU A 192 -2.25 10.35 4.37
N ALA A 193 -3.47 10.83 4.62
CA ALA A 193 -4.46 11.04 3.56
C ALA A 193 -3.96 12.00 2.48
N LEU A 194 -3.19 13.02 2.87
CA LEU A 194 -2.53 13.92 1.92
C LEU A 194 -1.46 13.19 1.10
N VAL A 195 -0.54 12.48 1.76
CA VAL A 195 0.60 11.79 1.11
C VAL A 195 0.12 10.71 0.13
N GLU A 196 -0.75 9.80 0.59
CA GLU A 196 -1.26 8.70 -0.25
C GLU A 196 -2.27 9.18 -1.30
N GLY A 197 -3.12 10.14 -0.95
CA GLY A 197 -4.08 10.71 -1.90
C GLY A 197 -3.38 11.41 -3.07
N ASP A 198 -2.28 12.09 -2.79
CA ASP A 198 -1.44 12.74 -3.79
C ASP A 198 -0.73 11.72 -4.71
N ALA A 199 -0.16 10.64 -4.14
CA ALA A 199 0.42 9.54 -4.92
C ALA A 199 -0.61 8.82 -5.81
N MET A 200 -1.80 8.56 -5.27
CA MET A 200 -2.93 7.98 -6.01
C MET A 200 -3.39 8.89 -7.16
N LEU A 201 -3.45 10.20 -6.95
CA LEU A 201 -3.84 11.14 -7.99
C LEU A 201 -2.84 11.13 -9.15
N VAL A 202 -1.55 11.11 -8.84
CA VAL A 202 -0.46 11.06 -9.83
C VAL A 202 -0.45 9.73 -10.56
N MET A 203 -0.72 8.63 -9.86
CA MET A 203 -0.92 7.32 -10.48
C MET A 203 -2.07 7.33 -11.49
N ILE A 204 -3.21 7.94 -11.15
CA ILE A 204 -4.35 8.08 -12.07
C ILE A 204 -3.98 8.97 -13.27
N ASP A 205 -3.32 10.10 -13.03
CA ASP A 205 -2.83 10.97 -14.10
C ASP A 205 -1.86 10.23 -15.03
N TYR A 206 -0.97 9.40 -14.48
CA TYR A 206 -0.06 8.56 -15.24
C TYR A 206 -0.81 7.56 -16.13
N MET A 207 -1.87 6.94 -15.63
CA MET A 207 -2.73 6.03 -16.40
C MET A 207 -3.49 6.72 -17.53
N LEU A 208 -3.93 7.96 -17.30
CA LEU A 208 -4.75 8.73 -18.24
C LEU A 208 -3.91 9.54 -19.25
N HIS A 209 -2.65 9.83 -18.92
CA HIS A 209 -1.76 10.64 -19.74
C HIS A 209 -1.63 10.16 -21.21
N PRO A 210 -1.56 8.85 -21.53
CA PRO A 210 -1.52 8.40 -22.94
C PRO A 210 -2.72 8.85 -23.78
N GLN A 211 -3.84 9.14 -23.14
CA GLN A 211 -5.08 9.61 -23.77
C GLN A 211 -5.19 11.15 -23.79
N GLY A 212 -4.18 11.86 -23.28
CA GLY A 212 -4.22 13.31 -23.09
C GLY A 212 -5.21 13.75 -22.00
N LEU A 213 -5.55 12.84 -21.08
CA LEU A 213 -6.47 13.08 -19.98
C LEU A 213 -5.71 13.15 -18.66
N THR A 214 -6.37 13.73 -17.65
CA THR A 214 -5.94 13.78 -16.25
C THR A 214 -7.13 13.43 -15.35
N ALA A 215 -6.89 13.18 -14.09
CA ALA A 215 -7.90 12.93 -13.06
C ALA A 215 -8.95 14.05 -12.99
N LEU A 216 -8.59 15.30 -13.31
CA LEU A 216 -9.54 16.42 -13.37
C LEU A 216 -10.63 16.25 -14.45
N HIS A 217 -10.38 15.42 -15.45
CA HIS A 217 -11.33 15.12 -16.52
C HIS A 217 -12.27 13.96 -16.14
N VAL A 218 -12.02 13.26 -15.03
CA VAL A 218 -12.86 12.17 -14.54
C VAL A 218 -13.97 12.77 -13.67
N PRO A 219 -15.25 12.74 -14.10
CA PRO A 219 -16.35 13.24 -13.29
C PRO A 219 -16.47 12.43 -12.00
N ASP A 220 -16.71 13.13 -10.89
CA ASP A 220 -16.94 12.53 -9.57
C ASP A 220 -15.91 11.44 -9.22
N ILE A 221 -14.62 11.74 -9.47
CA ILE A 221 -13.54 10.78 -9.27
C ILE A 221 -13.48 10.25 -7.84
N SER A 222 -13.81 11.09 -6.86
CA SER A 222 -13.91 10.69 -5.45
C SER A 222 -15.00 9.64 -5.24
N ASP A 223 -16.18 9.84 -5.81
CA ASP A 223 -17.31 8.90 -5.69
C ASP A 223 -17.02 7.60 -6.43
N SER A 224 -16.35 7.71 -7.58
CA SER A 224 -15.86 6.56 -8.33
C SER A 224 -14.89 5.76 -7.46
N LEU A 225 -13.82 6.39 -6.94
CA LEU A 225 -12.83 5.74 -6.06
C LEU A 225 -13.48 5.11 -4.82
N HIS A 226 -14.42 5.81 -4.18
CA HIS A 226 -15.17 5.28 -3.05
C HIS A 226 -15.97 4.02 -3.44
N PHE A 227 -16.75 4.09 -4.50
CA PHE A 227 -17.50 2.94 -5.04
C PHE A 227 -16.58 1.75 -5.34
N TRP A 228 -15.38 2.00 -5.87
CA TRP A 228 -14.37 0.97 -6.11
C TRP A 228 -13.93 0.31 -4.81
N THR A 229 -13.51 1.09 -3.80
CA THR A 229 -13.04 0.58 -2.50
C THR A 229 -14.10 -0.26 -1.77
N GLU A 230 -15.37 0.08 -1.94
CA GLU A 230 -16.48 -0.65 -1.34
C GLU A 230 -16.95 -1.87 -2.16
N SER A 231 -16.44 -2.05 -3.38
CA SER A 231 -16.94 -3.09 -4.29
C SER A 231 -16.72 -4.51 -3.73
N PRO A 232 -17.74 -5.40 -3.82
CA PRO A 232 -17.61 -6.79 -3.38
C PRO A 232 -16.51 -7.58 -4.08
N LEU A 233 -16.10 -7.14 -5.27
CA LEU A 233 -14.96 -7.69 -6.02
C LEU A 233 -13.65 -7.41 -5.27
N LEU A 234 -13.36 -6.16 -4.89
CA LEU A 234 -12.15 -5.83 -4.12
C LEU A 234 -12.14 -6.48 -2.73
N ARG A 235 -13.30 -6.57 -2.07
CA ARG A 235 -13.44 -7.34 -0.81
C ARG A 235 -13.36 -8.85 -1.01
N GLY A 236 -13.34 -9.36 -2.25
CA GLY A 236 -13.43 -10.78 -2.57
C GLY A 236 -12.10 -11.46 -2.90
N PHE A 237 -11.03 -10.71 -3.19
CA PHE A 237 -9.81 -11.24 -3.81
C PHE A 237 -8.71 -11.81 -2.87
N GLY A 238 -8.94 -11.92 -1.56
CA GLY A 238 -7.96 -12.61 -0.70
C GLY A 238 -8.29 -12.58 0.79
N LEU A 239 -8.33 -13.75 1.43
CA LEU A 239 -8.49 -14.02 2.87
C LEU A 239 -9.72 -13.45 3.61
N PHE A 240 -10.47 -12.53 3.02
CA PHE A 240 -11.63 -11.92 3.68
C PHE A 240 -12.75 -12.93 3.97
N GLN A 241 -12.79 -14.07 3.27
CA GLN A 241 -13.78 -15.13 3.55
C GLN A 241 -13.46 -15.92 4.83
N THR A 242 -12.20 -15.99 5.25
CA THR A 242 -11.77 -16.74 6.43
C THR A 242 -11.67 -15.86 7.69
N MET A 243 -11.75 -14.54 7.52
CA MET A 243 -11.65 -13.60 8.63
C MET A 243 -12.98 -13.47 9.39
N PRO A 244 -12.96 -13.44 10.73
CA PRO A 244 -14.14 -13.08 11.50
C PRO A 244 -14.70 -11.73 11.06
N ARG A 245 -16.01 -11.67 10.82
CA ARG A 245 -16.70 -10.47 10.31
C ARG A 245 -16.42 -9.20 11.12
N TYR A 246 -16.26 -9.35 12.43
CA TYR A 246 -15.88 -8.24 13.30
C TYR A 246 -14.56 -7.58 12.89
N LEU A 247 -13.56 -8.39 12.51
CA LEU A 247 -12.28 -7.88 12.05
C LEU A 247 -12.39 -7.29 10.65
N LEU A 248 -13.18 -7.88 9.73
CA LEU A 248 -13.46 -7.29 8.43
C LEU A 248 -14.03 -5.87 8.54
N ASP A 249 -15.05 -5.71 9.40
CA ASP A 249 -15.79 -4.45 9.55
C ASP A 249 -15.02 -3.40 10.36
N ASN A 250 -13.91 -3.76 11.03
CA ASN A 250 -13.08 -2.86 11.83
C ASN A 250 -11.60 -2.85 11.40
N LEU A 251 -11.27 -3.47 10.27
CA LEU A 251 -9.96 -3.38 9.59
C LEU A 251 -10.07 -2.73 8.21
N LEU A 252 -11.29 -2.57 7.68
CA LEU A 252 -11.65 -1.66 6.60
C LEU A 252 -12.27 -0.38 7.18
#